data_AF-A0A0L7QWQ1-F1
#
_entry.id   AF-A0A0L7QWQ1-F1
#
_cell.length_a   1.000
_cell.length_b   1.000
_cell.length_c   1.000
_cell.angle_alpha   90.00
_cell.angle_beta   90.00
_cell.angle_gamma   90.00
#
_symmetry.space_group_name_H-M   'P 1'
#
loop_
_entity.id
_entity.type
_entity.pdbx_description
1 polymer ?
#
loop_
_entity_poly.entity_id
_entity_poly.type
_entity_poly.pdbx_seq_one_letter_code
_entity_poly.pdbx_strand_id
1 'polypeptide(L)' 'PPYFPNLSLIDFHFFRFLDNFLTQKRFRKQEDIENSFQQFPSLRDSNFHIYNTLAKVY' A
#
# COMPACT_ATOMS: atom_id res chain seq x y z
N PRO A 1 -10.86 -11.55 -20.11
CA PRO A 1 -11.21 -10.13 -20.32
C PRO A 1 -10.04 -9.21 -19.88
N PRO A 2 -9.72 -8.13 -20.60
CA PRO A 2 -8.44 -7.41 -20.43
C PRO A 2 -8.37 -6.51 -19.19
N TYR A 3 -9.48 -6.31 -18.50
CA TYR A 3 -9.55 -5.52 -17.28
C TYR A 3 -9.79 -6.45 -16.12
N PHE A 4 -8.74 -6.73 -15.34
CA PHE A 4 -8.86 -7.39 -14.05
C PHE A 4 -9.42 -6.37 -13.04
N PRO A 5 -10.70 -6.47 -12.65
CA PRO A 5 -11.32 -5.48 -11.76
C PRO A 5 -10.65 -5.48 -10.38
N ASN A 6 -10.10 -6.63 -10.00
CA ASN A 6 -9.47 -6.85 -8.70
C ASN A 6 -8.15 -6.10 -8.55
N LEU A 7 -7.38 -5.93 -9.65
CA LEU A 7 -6.13 -5.15 -9.62
C LEU A 7 -6.42 -3.67 -9.34
N SER A 8 -7.41 -3.10 -10.02
CA SER A 8 -7.84 -1.72 -9.77
C SER A 8 -8.37 -1.50 -8.35
N LEU A 9 -9.06 -2.50 -7.77
CA LEU A 9 -9.54 -2.41 -6.39
C LEU A 9 -8.40 -2.49 -5.37
N ILE A 10 -7.41 -3.38 -5.59
CA ILE A 10 -6.21 -3.48 -4.76
C ILE A 10 -5.41 -2.17 -4.81
N ASP A 11 -5.23 -1.62 -6.01
CA ASP A 11 -4.55 -0.33 -6.21
C ASP A 11 -5.31 0.80 -5.50
N PHE A 12 -6.64 0.84 -5.63
CA PHE A 12 -7.47 1.85 -4.96
C PHE A 12 -7.32 1.80 -3.43
N HIS A 13 -7.41 0.62 -2.83
CA HIS A 13 -7.22 0.46 -1.39
C HIS A 13 -5.78 0.78 -0.96
N PHE A 14 -4.79 0.41 -1.77
CA PHE A 14 -3.38 0.71 -1.52
C PHE A 14 -3.13 2.22 -1.51
N PHE A 15 -3.50 2.91 -2.58
CA PHE A 15 -3.26 4.35 -2.72
C PHE A 15 -4.06 5.15 -1.69
N ARG A 16 -5.29 4.74 -1.36
CA ARG A 16 -6.07 5.38 -0.30
C ARG A 16 -5.42 5.25 1.08
N PHE A 17 -4.89 4.07 1.40
CA PHE A 17 -4.20 3.85 2.67
C PHE A 17 -2.88 4.63 2.74
N LEU A 18 -2.15 4.67 1.61
CA LEU A 18 -0.94 5.46 1.47
C LEU A 18 -1.21 6.96 1.65
N ASP A 19 -2.23 7.50 0.98
CA ASP A 19 -2.60 8.90 1.05
C ASP A 19 -2.99 9.33 2.49
N ASN A 20 -3.77 8.50 3.18
CA ASN A 20 -4.09 8.72 4.60
C ASN A 20 -2.84 8.70 5.50
N PHE A 21 -1.92 7.76 5.27
CA PHE A 21 -0.68 7.63 6.03
C PHE A 21 0.25 8.84 5.82
N LEU A 22 0.35 9.32 4.58
CA LEU A 22 1.18 10.48 4.25
C LEU A 22 0.59 11.78 4.77
N THR A 23 -0.74 11.96 4.68
CA THR A 23 -1.44 13.16 5.17
C THR A 23 -1.25 13.39 6.67
N GLN A 24 -1.09 12.32 7.45
CA GLN A 24 -0.84 12.40 8.89
C GLN A 24 0.62 12.75 9.25
N LYS A 25 1.53 12.86 8.28
CA LYS A 25 2.96 13.04 8.51
C LYS A 25 3.49 14.30 7.84
N ARG A 26 4.44 14.96 8.49
CA ARG A 26 5.25 16.03 7.91
C ARG A 26 6.71 15.59 7.87
N PHE A 27 7.22 15.39 6.67
CA PHE A 27 8.61 15.01 6.46
C PHE A 27 9.47 16.26 6.30
N ARG A 28 10.64 16.27 6.94
CA ARG A 28 11.60 17.38 6.85
C ARG A 28 12.81 17.02 5.99
N LYS A 29 13.05 15.72 5.78
CA LYS A 29 14.15 15.17 5.00
C LYS A 29 13.67 13.97 4.20
N GLN A 30 14.39 13.67 3.11
CA GLN A 30 14.12 12.49 2.28
C GLN A 30 14.30 11.19 3.06
N GLU A 31 15.30 11.10 3.92
CA GLU A 31 15.53 9.94 4.79
C GLU A 31 14.32 9.62 5.68
N ASP A 32 13.60 10.63 6.17
CA ASP A 32 12.39 10.44 6.97
C ASP A 32 11.25 9.83 6.13
N ILE A 33 11.19 10.18 4.83
CA ILE A 33 10.24 9.63 3.87
C ILE A 33 10.58 8.16 3.62
N GLU A 34 11.84 7.86 3.31
CA GLU A 34 12.32 6.50 3.03
C GLU A 34 12.10 5.58 4.24
N ASN A 35 12.43 6.03 5.44
CA ASN A 35 12.23 5.26 6.67
C ASN A 35 10.72 5.05 6.96
N SER A 36 9.88 6.06 6.79
CA SER A 36 8.42 5.87 6.93
C SER A 36 7.85 4.90 5.89
N PHE A 37 8.37 4.93 4.66
CA PHE A 37 7.92 4.02 3.61
C PHE A 37 8.39 2.59 3.87
N GLN A 38 9.57 2.39 4.47
CA GLN A 38 10.02 1.07 4.95
C GLN A 38 9.16 0.53 6.09
N GLN A 39 8.62 1.41 6.94
CA GLN A 39 7.71 1.04 8.04
C GLN A 39 6.23 0.93 7.60
N PHE A 40 5.89 1.35 6.37
CA PHE A 40 4.51 1.33 5.88
C PHE A 40 3.96 -0.10 5.64
N PRO A 41 4.73 -1.07 5.11
CA PRO A 41 4.29 -2.46 4.98
C PRO A 41 3.96 -3.13 6.32
N SER A 42 4.65 -2.76 7.41
CA SER A 42 4.42 -3.33 8.75
C SER A 42 3.22 -2.75 9.48
N LEU A 43 2.70 -1.59 9.03
CA LEU A 43 1.47 -0.97 9.52
C LEU A 43 0.20 -1.59 8.93
N ARG A 44 0.35 -2.54 8.00
CA ARG A 44 -0.77 -3.10 7.27
C ARG A 44 -1.30 -4.36 7.95
N ASP A 45 -2.61 -4.38 8.21
CA ASP A 45 -3.31 -5.57 8.72
C ASP A 45 -3.05 -6.81 7.85
N SER A 46 -3.02 -7.98 8.49
CA SER A 46 -2.74 -9.29 7.86
C SER A 46 -3.60 -9.58 6.61
N ASN A 47 -4.74 -8.92 6.46
CA ASN A 47 -5.60 -9.00 5.28
C ASN A 47 -4.90 -8.57 3.98
N PHE A 48 -3.88 -7.69 4.01
CA PHE A 48 -3.16 -7.31 2.79
C PHE A 48 -2.21 -8.39 2.26
N HIS A 49 -1.68 -9.24 3.15
CA HIS A 49 -0.84 -10.36 2.74
C HIS A 49 -1.62 -11.43 1.97
N ILE A 50 -2.91 -11.59 2.25
CA ILE A 50 -3.78 -12.51 1.53
C ILE A 50 -3.93 -12.10 0.07
N TYR A 51 -4.13 -10.81 -0.22
CA TYR A 51 -4.29 -10.31 -1.59
C TYR A 51 -3.02 -10.36 -2.43
N ASN A 52 -1.83 -10.11 -1.85
CA ASN A 52 -0.55 -10.26 -2.56
C ASN A 52 -0.24 -11.73 -2.91
N THR A 53 -0.72 -12.67 -2.10
CA THR A 53 -0.55 -14.10 -2.37
C THR A 53 -1.44 -14.53 -3.52
N LEU A 54 -2.69 -14.04 -3.56
CA LEU A 54 -3.60 -14.29 -4.68
C LEU A 54 -3.12 -13.66 -5.99
N ALA A 55 -2.55 -12.45 -5.96
CA ALA A 55 -2.00 -11.77 -7.15
C ALA A 55 -0.74 -12.44 -7.74
N LYS A 56 -0.05 -13.29 -6.98
CA LYS A 56 1.10 -14.10 -7.47
C LYS A 56 0.69 -15.47 -8.01
N VAL A 57 -0.54 -15.91 -7.76
CA VAL A 57 -1.06 -17.23 -8.13
C VAL A 57 -1.91 -17.18 -9.41
N TYR A 58 -2.33 -15.99 -9.83
CA TYR A 58 -2.88 -15.73 -11.17
C TYR A 58 -1.79 -15.18 -12.10
#